data_AF-A0A377WGZ0-F1
#
_entry.id   AF-A0A377WGZ0-F1
#
_cell.length_a   1.000
_cell.length_b   1.000
_cell.length_c   1.000
_cell.angle_alpha   90.00
_cell.angle_beta   90.00
_cell.angle_gamma   90.00
#
_symmetry.space_group_name_H-M   'P 1'
#
loop_
_entity.id
_entity.type
_entity.pdbx_description
1 polymer ?
#
loop_
_entity_poly.entity_id
_entity_poly.type
_entity_poly.pdbx_seq_one_letter_code
_entity_poly.pdbx_strand_id
1 'polypeptide(L)'
;MTFGDFGDGKAGVRLNRTTTTSPGIFSNNNKPVPLNGQRKYRVVVKAKGVSGAMSLLIRRQNKIGQTDSTYEDKTVTLTTDWQTITWETGLTAAGADGQSFKLYSHPTNGEIWLDSVRVFDITDETNIKATSDAVSSLTGTVTNQGNTLTSQGQSITALNNALEGVKGDVAKKADASAVSSLTNRVTQTEKDIRSQADSLTSLKTSLKQQATRGANVLPDGSFESYAVGDVLSNARAVITSEAAHSGTKSLRVTRSTEYNPNATDNNDTHIFSGMQVRDNAVYYVEAWVKLPAGSTADPTVYMVLGFSFQDSANGWSWPGLNVKVSELSVDNWTKVSGYLTNNRTALKQAMVRISIPNTPKVRLGDAFLIDDLIITDVTDAKAALDAADANAQALSSLSASVTQNGKNITSQGSAITKLQSDVTQLGKDISGKADASALTNLTTRVTATEGGLKSQGDSLTSLQNSLNTTNSNVAKKADATALQSLQNTVEQHGRI
;
A
#
# COMPACT_ATOMS: atom_id res chain seq x y z
N MET A 1 21.37 -84.01 105.06
CA MET A 1 20.24 -84.17 104.11
C MET A 1 19.38 -85.32 104.64
N THR A 2 18.06 -85.17 104.61
CA THR A 2 17.13 -86.20 105.10
C THR A 2 15.93 -86.29 104.16
N PHE A 3 15.64 -87.49 103.67
CA PHE A 3 14.36 -87.78 102.99
C PHE A 3 13.31 -88.12 104.06
N GLY A 4 12.08 -87.65 103.90
CA GLY A 4 11.00 -87.86 104.88
C GLY A 4 9.79 -86.97 104.60
N ASP A 5 8.93 -86.73 105.58
CA ASP A 5 7.70 -85.93 105.44
C ASP A 5 7.97 -84.41 105.36
N PHE A 6 8.75 -84.00 104.38
CA PHE A 6 9.19 -82.61 104.15
C PHE A 6 8.66 -81.99 102.86
N GLY A 7 7.97 -82.75 102.00
CA GLY A 7 7.41 -82.28 100.73
C GLY A 7 6.07 -81.53 100.88
N ASP A 8 5.62 -80.90 99.81
CA ASP A 8 4.34 -80.18 99.77
C ASP A 8 3.22 -81.18 99.53
N GLY A 9 2.75 -81.77 100.64
CA GLY A 9 1.94 -82.99 100.63
C GLY A 9 2.63 -84.21 101.24
N LYS A 10 3.77 -84.02 101.95
CA LYS A 10 4.70 -85.01 102.55
C LYS A 10 5.64 -85.66 101.53
N ALA A 11 6.44 -86.67 101.92
CA ALA A 11 7.57 -87.24 101.17
C ALA A 11 8.37 -86.23 100.31
N GLY A 12 9.37 -85.59 100.91
CA GLY A 12 10.29 -84.65 100.27
C GLY A 12 11.66 -84.70 100.92
N VAL A 13 12.47 -83.66 100.69
CA VAL A 13 13.86 -83.59 101.17
C VAL A 13 14.06 -82.39 102.06
N ARG A 14 14.57 -82.64 103.27
CA ARG A 14 15.12 -81.59 104.13
C ARG A 14 16.61 -81.41 103.88
N LEU A 15 16.99 -80.18 103.53
CA LEU A 15 18.37 -79.72 103.48
C LEU A 15 18.59 -78.69 104.60
N ASN A 16 19.11 -79.17 105.74
CA ASN A 16 19.45 -78.31 106.88
C ASN A 16 20.98 -78.15 106.98
N ARG A 17 21.46 -76.95 106.66
CA ARG A 17 22.88 -76.60 106.76
C ARG A 17 23.16 -76.02 108.13
N THR A 18 23.89 -76.76 108.95
CA THR A 18 24.32 -76.34 110.30
C THR A 18 25.84 -76.14 110.41
N THR A 19 26.61 -76.54 109.39
CA THR A 19 28.08 -76.41 109.31
C THR A 19 28.50 -75.78 107.99
N THR A 20 29.81 -75.63 107.76
CA THR A 20 30.37 -75.12 106.49
C THR A 20 30.13 -76.05 105.29
N THR A 21 29.70 -77.30 105.50
CA THR A 21 29.38 -78.26 104.44
C THR A 21 27.94 -78.10 103.97
N SER A 22 27.74 -77.90 102.67
CA SER A 22 26.37 -77.73 102.13
C SER A 22 25.68 -79.08 101.97
N PRO A 23 24.55 -79.31 102.67
CA PRO A 23 23.71 -80.44 102.36
C PRO A 23 23.07 -80.21 100.99
N GLY A 24 23.10 -81.23 100.15
CA GLY A 24 22.47 -81.16 98.85
C GLY A 24 21.96 -82.50 98.35
N ILE A 25 21.17 -82.43 97.28
CA ILE A 25 20.76 -83.57 96.46
C ILE A 25 21.33 -83.39 95.07
N PHE A 26 21.79 -84.50 94.48
CA PHE A 26 22.44 -84.51 93.17
C PHE A 26 21.68 -85.45 92.26
N SER A 27 21.41 -85.01 91.03
CA SER A 27 20.82 -85.86 90.00
C SER A 27 21.68 -87.11 89.78
N ASN A 28 21.04 -88.28 89.66
CA ASN A 28 21.70 -89.54 89.28
C ASN A 28 22.96 -89.86 90.14
N ASN A 29 22.91 -89.62 91.46
CA ASN A 29 24.06 -89.81 92.37
C ASN A 29 25.34 -89.07 91.90
N ASN A 30 25.17 -87.87 91.33
CA ASN A 30 26.25 -87.05 90.76
C ASN A 30 26.96 -87.66 89.53
N LYS A 31 26.44 -88.75 88.96
CA LYS A 31 26.85 -89.24 87.65
C LYS A 31 26.29 -88.29 86.58
N PRO A 32 27.03 -88.00 85.50
CA PRO A 32 26.49 -87.21 84.41
C PRO A 32 25.26 -87.87 83.80
N VAL A 33 24.27 -87.05 83.51
CA VAL A 33 23.33 -87.31 82.42
C VAL A 33 24.08 -87.00 81.14
N PRO A 34 24.29 -87.97 80.23
CA PRO A 34 24.97 -87.73 78.97
C PRO A 34 24.26 -86.66 78.15
N LEU A 35 25.02 -85.87 77.41
CA LEU A 35 24.48 -84.99 76.40
C LEU A 35 25.27 -85.10 75.09
N ASN A 36 24.66 -84.64 74.00
CA ASN A 36 25.31 -84.55 72.70
C ASN A 36 25.19 -83.11 72.21
N GLY A 37 26.32 -82.45 71.97
CA GLY A 37 26.37 -81.04 71.63
C GLY A 37 25.92 -80.12 72.77
N GLN A 38 25.83 -78.83 72.47
CA GLN A 38 25.36 -77.87 73.47
C GLN A 38 23.84 -78.03 73.68
N ARG A 39 23.41 -78.01 74.94
CA ARG A 39 22.01 -78.15 75.36
C ARG A 39 21.60 -76.99 76.23
N LYS A 40 20.31 -76.70 76.29
CA LYS A 40 19.72 -75.72 77.21
C LYS A 40 18.68 -76.43 78.06
N TYR A 41 18.73 -76.22 79.36
CA TYR A 41 17.80 -76.85 80.30
C TYR A 41 16.93 -75.83 81.02
N ARG A 42 15.70 -76.25 81.33
CA ARG A 42 14.80 -75.60 82.27
C ARG A 42 14.71 -76.45 83.53
N VAL A 43 15.20 -75.92 84.64
CA VAL A 43 15.11 -76.56 85.96
C VAL A 43 13.92 -75.96 86.70
N VAL A 44 13.00 -76.80 87.15
CA VAL A 44 11.81 -76.43 87.91
C VAL A 44 11.87 -77.10 89.28
N VAL A 45 11.94 -76.31 90.34
CA VAL A 45 12.07 -76.78 91.71
C VAL A 45 10.91 -76.26 92.55
N LYS A 46 10.22 -77.13 93.27
CA LYS A 46 9.26 -76.72 94.29
C LYS A 46 9.92 -76.81 95.66
N ALA A 47 10.06 -75.66 96.33
CA ALA A 47 10.84 -75.54 97.57
C ALA A 47 10.22 -74.50 98.52
N LYS A 48 10.50 -74.64 99.81
CA LYS A 48 10.27 -73.60 100.82
C LYS A 48 11.45 -73.50 101.78
N GLY A 49 11.63 -72.35 102.38
CA GLY A 49 12.51 -72.18 103.53
C GLY A 49 11.79 -72.53 104.84
N VAL A 50 12.56 -72.84 105.87
CA VAL A 50 12.05 -73.17 107.20
C VAL A 50 12.71 -72.33 108.28
N SER A 51 14.04 -72.20 108.24
CA SER A 51 14.77 -71.41 109.23
C SER A 51 16.14 -70.95 108.71
N GLY A 52 16.75 -69.97 109.39
CA GLY A 52 18.05 -69.40 109.01
C GLY A 52 18.00 -68.64 107.69
N ALA A 53 19.05 -68.75 106.87
CA ALA A 53 19.17 -67.98 105.63
C ALA A 53 18.22 -68.42 104.50
N MET A 54 17.60 -69.60 104.60
CA MET A 54 16.58 -70.11 103.67
C MET A 54 17.00 -70.08 102.19
N SER A 55 18.30 -70.20 101.90
CA SER A 55 18.84 -70.03 100.55
C SER A 55 19.01 -71.37 99.84
N LEU A 56 18.36 -71.49 98.67
CA LEU A 56 18.50 -72.59 97.74
C LEU A 56 19.47 -72.20 96.62
N LEU A 57 20.54 -72.97 96.45
CA LEU A 57 21.39 -72.90 95.27
C LEU A 57 21.08 -74.08 94.36
N ILE A 58 20.67 -73.79 93.13
CA ILE A 58 20.51 -74.76 92.05
C ILE A 58 21.71 -74.60 91.13
N ARG A 59 22.46 -75.68 90.93
CA ARG A 59 23.63 -75.72 90.06
C ARG A 59 23.37 -76.66 88.91
N ARG A 60 23.60 -76.18 87.69
CA ARG A 60 23.91 -77.03 86.54
C ARG A 60 25.42 -77.15 86.48
N GLN A 61 25.93 -78.37 86.53
CA GLN A 61 27.35 -78.69 86.50
C GLN A 61 27.67 -79.40 85.19
N ASN A 62 28.49 -78.78 84.33
CA ASN A 62 29.01 -79.48 83.16
C ASN A 62 29.98 -80.58 83.60
N LYS A 63 30.00 -81.66 82.81
CA LYS A 63 30.90 -82.79 82.99
C LYS A 63 31.71 -83.00 81.71
N ILE A 64 32.98 -83.38 81.88
CA ILE A 64 33.88 -83.84 80.81
C ILE A 64 34.55 -85.11 81.34
N GLY A 65 34.37 -86.25 80.67
CA GLY A 65 34.96 -87.52 81.07
C GLY A 65 34.62 -87.88 82.52
N GLN A 66 33.34 -87.73 82.91
CA GLN A 66 32.80 -87.93 84.27
C GLN A 66 33.21 -86.88 85.33
N THR A 67 34.14 -85.97 85.02
CA THR A 67 34.69 -85.00 85.98
C THR A 67 33.92 -83.68 85.98
N ASP A 68 33.74 -83.04 87.14
CA ASP A 68 33.13 -81.70 87.25
C ASP A 68 33.97 -80.66 86.50
N SER A 69 33.32 -79.88 85.63
CA SER A 69 33.93 -78.78 84.87
C SER A 69 33.31 -77.43 85.26
N THR A 70 33.09 -76.52 84.30
CA THR A 70 32.36 -75.28 84.52
C THR A 70 30.94 -75.55 84.97
N TYR A 71 30.37 -74.62 85.73
CA TYR A 71 29.02 -74.72 86.24
C TYR A 71 28.30 -73.39 86.05
N GLU A 72 26.97 -73.45 86.11
CA GLU A 72 26.09 -72.29 86.15
C GLU A 72 25.22 -72.44 87.40
N ASP A 73 25.07 -71.36 88.15
CA ASP A 73 24.32 -71.36 89.41
C ASP A 73 23.14 -70.39 89.33
N LYS A 74 22.03 -70.81 89.93
CA LYS A 74 20.92 -69.95 90.32
C LYS A 74 20.74 -70.04 91.83
N THR A 75 20.97 -68.94 92.52
CA THR A 75 20.65 -68.82 93.95
C THR A 75 19.29 -68.16 94.12
N VAL A 76 18.47 -68.69 95.02
CA VAL A 76 17.15 -68.18 95.37
C VAL A 76 17.00 -68.15 96.89
N THR A 77 16.63 -67.01 97.45
CA THR A 77 16.19 -66.92 98.84
C THR A 77 14.73 -67.33 98.92
N LEU A 78 14.43 -68.39 99.65
CA LEU A 78 13.09 -68.94 99.77
C LEU A 78 12.29 -68.23 100.87
N THR A 79 10.97 -68.21 100.72
CA THR A 79 10.04 -67.83 101.79
C THR A 79 9.57 -69.05 102.57
N THR A 80 8.83 -68.85 103.66
CA THR A 80 8.26 -69.96 104.47
C THR A 80 7.11 -70.69 103.76
N ASP A 81 6.64 -70.17 102.64
CA ASP A 81 5.61 -70.77 101.79
C ASP A 81 6.23 -71.61 100.67
N TRP A 82 5.48 -72.56 100.14
CA TRP A 82 5.92 -73.33 98.98
C TRP A 82 5.97 -72.48 97.71
N GLN A 83 7.15 -72.38 97.12
CA GLN A 83 7.40 -71.65 95.88
C GLN A 83 7.78 -72.62 94.77
N THR A 84 7.39 -72.30 93.53
CA THR A 84 7.91 -72.97 92.33
C THR A 84 8.94 -72.06 91.67
N ILE A 85 10.19 -72.51 91.66
CA ILE A 85 11.33 -71.82 91.09
C ILE A 85 11.58 -72.41 89.71
N THR A 86 11.51 -71.57 88.67
CA THR A 86 11.88 -71.94 87.31
C THR A 86 13.15 -71.21 86.92
N TRP A 87 14.13 -71.94 86.40
CA TRP A 87 15.38 -71.40 85.90
C TRP A 87 15.72 -72.02 84.55
N GLU A 88 15.87 -71.17 83.54
CA GLU A 88 16.47 -71.56 82.27
C GLU A 88 17.96 -71.26 82.29
N THR A 89 18.74 -72.30 82.05
CA THR A 89 20.21 -72.22 81.93
C THR A 89 20.63 -71.53 80.62
N GLY A 90 21.87 -71.04 80.57
CA GLY A 90 22.56 -70.85 79.29
C GLY A 90 22.84 -72.19 78.60
N LEU A 91 23.42 -72.15 77.39
CA LEU A 91 23.88 -73.37 76.73
C LEU A 91 24.91 -74.11 77.58
N THR A 92 24.94 -75.44 77.46
CA THR A 92 26.02 -76.24 78.03
C THR A 92 27.37 -75.84 77.44
N ALA A 93 28.44 -76.02 78.20
CA ALA A 93 29.77 -75.66 77.71
C ALA A 93 30.11 -76.46 76.45
N ALA A 94 30.74 -75.82 75.46
CA ALA A 94 31.24 -76.52 74.29
C ALA A 94 32.25 -77.60 74.73
N GLY A 95 32.08 -78.83 74.24
CA GLY A 95 32.91 -79.99 74.61
C GLY A 95 32.52 -80.68 75.92
N ALA A 96 31.48 -80.23 76.64
CA ALA A 96 30.88 -81.05 77.70
C ALA A 96 30.28 -82.33 77.09
N ASP A 97 30.41 -83.47 77.78
CA ASP A 97 29.81 -84.75 77.40
C ASP A 97 28.69 -85.20 78.35
N GLY A 98 28.51 -84.46 79.45
CA GLY A 98 27.44 -84.70 80.40
C GLY A 98 27.11 -83.50 81.27
N GLN A 99 26.05 -83.67 82.07
CA GLN A 99 25.53 -82.67 83.00
C GLN A 99 25.14 -83.33 84.30
N SER A 100 25.28 -82.62 85.41
CA SER A 100 24.58 -82.98 86.64
C SER A 100 23.91 -81.76 87.24
N PHE A 101 22.77 -81.97 87.89
CA PHE A 101 22.02 -80.93 88.58
C PHE A 101 22.16 -81.15 90.07
N LYS A 102 22.57 -80.10 90.78
CA LYS A 102 22.87 -80.14 92.20
C LYS A 102 22.06 -79.07 92.91
N LEU A 103 21.35 -79.44 93.97
CA LEU A 103 20.57 -78.50 94.77
C LEU A 103 21.12 -78.49 96.18
N TYR A 104 21.37 -77.30 96.71
CA TYR A 104 21.98 -77.14 98.02
C TYR A 104 21.20 -76.16 98.89
N SER A 105 21.24 -76.38 100.21
CA SER A 105 21.19 -75.26 101.15
C SER A 105 22.60 -74.63 101.20
N HIS A 106 22.75 -73.43 100.66
CA HIS A 106 24.05 -72.76 100.45
C HIS A 106 23.85 -71.25 100.28
N PRO A 107 24.82 -70.37 100.65
CA PRO A 107 26.08 -70.64 101.35
C PRO A 107 25.97 -70.60 102.88
N THR A 108 24.91 -70.00 103.41
CA THR A 108 24.78 -69.70 104.84
C THR A 108 23.92 -70.75 105.54
N ASN A 109 24.11 -70.94 106.85
CA ASN A 109 23.31 -71.87 107.64
C ASN A 109 21.81 -71.56 107.51
N GLY A 110 21.02 -72.60 107.27
CA GLY A 110 19.60 -72.50 107.04
C GLY A 110 18.98 -73.83 106.62
N GLU A 111 17.71 -73.96 106.93
CA GLU A 111 16.91 -75.13 106.58
C GLU A 111 15.95 -74.78 105.44
N ILE A 112 16.03 -75.59 104.39
CA ILE A 112 15.11 -75.55 103.25
C ILE A 112 14.54 -76.94 103.01
N TRP A 113 13.30 -76.99 102.56
CA TRP A 113 12.61 -78.21 102.16
C TRP A 113 12.35 -78.19 100.67
N LEU A 114 12.55 -79.34 100.03
CA LEU A 114 12.31 -79.56 98.61
C LEU A 114 11.23 -80.60 98.45
N ASP A 115 10.28 -80.32 97.59
CA ASP A 115 9.20 -81.21 97.22
C ASP A 115 9.55 -81.96 95.93
N SER A 116 9.72 -81.21 94.84
CA SER A 116 9.96 -81.77 93.52
C SER A 116 11.04 -81.01 92.76
N VAL A 117 11.82 -81.74 91.97
CA VAL A 117 12.84 -81.21 91.06
C VAL A 117 12.64 -81.85 89.70
N ARG A 118 12.41 -81.02 88.69
CA ARG A 118 12.26 -81.45 87.29
C ARG A 118 13.25 -80.69 86.43
N VAL A 119 13.84 -81.39 85.48
CA VAL A 119 14.75 -80.80 84.49
C VAL A 119 14.22 -81.17 83.12
N PHE A 120 14.02 -80.18 82.27
CA PHE A 120 13.60 -80.34 80.89
C PHE A 120 14.72 -79.88 79.97
N ASP A 121 15.04 -80.67 78.95
CA ASP A 121 15.83 -80.18 77.81
C ASP A 121 14.91 -79.32 76.94
N ILE A 122 15.24 -78.05 76.81
CA ILE A 122 14.46 -77.04 76.07
C ILE A 122 15.21 -76.52 74.85
N THR A 123 16.23 -77.26 74.40
CA THR A 123 17.07 -76.87 73.26
C THR A 123 16.22 -76.73 71.99
N ASP A 124 15.43 -77.75 71.67
CA ASP A 124 14.58 -77.76 70.48
C ASP A 124 13.45 -76.74 70.60
N GLU A 125 12.83 -76.61 71.78
CA GLU A 125 11.81 -75.58 72.06
C GLU A 125 12.34 -74.17 71.75
N THR A 126 13.56 -73.88 72.20
CA THR A 126 14.21 -72.57 71.98
C THR A 126 14.52 -72.35 70.49
N ASN A 127 15.09 -73.35 69.81
CA ASN A 127 15.43 -73.26 68.38
C ASN A 127 14.19 -73.15 67.49
N ILE A 128 13.13 -73.89 67.81
CA ILE A 128 11.84 -73.83 67.11
C ILE A 128 11.23 -72.44 67.29
N LYS A 129 11.26 -71.88 68.51
CA LYS A 129 10.76 -70.52 68.75
C LYS A 129 11.54 -69.49 67.93
N ALA A 130 12.87 -69.54 67.94
CA ALA A 130 13.70 -68.63 67.14
C ALA A 130 13.40 -68.73 65.63
N THR A 131 13.22 -69.96 65.14
CA THR A 131 12.83 -70.21 63.74
C THR A 131 11.44 -69.67 63.44
N SER A 132 10.47 -69.87 64.34
CA SER A 132 9.11 -69.37 64.20
C SER A 132 9.06 -67.84 64.19
N ASP A 133 9.81 -67.17 65.08
CA ASP A 133 9.93 -65.71 65.11
C ASP A 133 10.52 -65.19 63.78
N ALA A 134 11.56 -65.85 63.24
CA ALA A 134 12.15 -65.52 61.96
C ALA A 134 11.19 -65.73 60.78
N VAL A 135 10.44 -66.83 60.77
CA VAL A 135 9.40 -67.12 59.75
C VAL A 135 8.27 -66.09 59.81
N SER A 136 7.86 -65.68 61.01
CA SER A 136 6.86 -64.63 61.21
C SER A 136 7.34 -63.27 60.65
N SER A 137 8.60 -62.90 60.94
CA SER A 137 9.22 -61.69 60.39
C SER A 137 9.32 -61.72 58.86
N LEU A 138 9.72 -62.87 58.28
CA LEU A 138 9.77 -63.06 56.84
C LEU A 138 8.37 -62.97 56.21
N THR A 139 7.36 -63.57 56.85
CA THR A 139 5.96 -63.50 56.41
C THR A 139 5.49 -62.04 56.34
N GLY A 140 5.73 -61.26 57.39
CA GLY A 140 5.40 -59.83 57.39
C GLY A 140 6.11 -59.04 56.29
N THR A 141 7.40 -59.33 56.06
CA THR A 141 8.18 -58.71 54.98
C THR A 141 7.62 -59.05 53.60
N VAL A 142 7.31 -60.33 53.34
CA VAL A 142 6.74 -60.80 52.07
C VAL A 142 5.34 -60.23 51.84
N THR A 143 4.51 -60.14 52.88
CA THR A 143 3.20 -59.49 52.78
C THR A 143 3.33 -58.01 52.41
N ASN A 144 4.25 -57.27 53.05
CA ASN A 144 4.49 -55.87 52.73
C ASN A 144 5.01 -55.67 51.30
N GLN A 145 5.89 -56.56 50.82
CA GLN A 145 6.34 -56.57 49.43
C GLN A 145 5.18 -56.85 48.46
N GLY A 146 4.32 -57.83 48.76
CA GLY A 146 3.13 -58.12 47.94
C GLY A 146 2.17 -56.94 47.81
N ASN A 147 1.93 -56.23 48.92
CA ASN A 147 1.13 -55.00 48.92
C ASN A 147 1.79 -53.88 48.08
N THR A 148 3.11 -53.72 48.20
CA THR A 148 3.88 -52.74 47.41
C THR A 148 3.82 -53.05 45.92
N LEU A 149 4.02 -54.31 45.53
CA LEU A 149 3.94 -54.74 44.13
C LEU A 149 2.54 -54.53 43.56
N THR A 150 1.49 -54.80 44.36
CA THR A 150 0.10 -54.54 43.96
C THR A 150 -0.13 -53.05 43.68
N SER A 151 0.33 -52.17 44.57
CA SER A 151 0.22 -50.72 44.40
C SER A 151 1.00 -50.23 43.15
N GLN A 152 2.22 -50.73 42.94
CA GLN A 152 3.01 -50.42 41.74
C GLN A 152 2.31 -50.89 40.46
N GLY A 153 1.71 -52.08 40.46
CA GLY A 153 0.93 -52.60 39.33
C GLY A 153 -0.27 -51.73 38.97
N GLN A 154 -0.95 -51.17 39.97
CA GLN A 154 -2.03 -50.19 39.77
C GLN A 154 -1.51 -48.89 39.14
N SER A 155 -0.38 -48.35 39.63
CA SER A 155 0.25 -47.17 39.04
C SER A 155 0.69 -47.40 37.59
N ILE A 156 1.28 -48.56 37.28
CA ILE A 156 1.67 -48.92 35.90
C ILE A 156 0.44 -48.99 34.99
N THR A 157 -0.65 -49.58 35.47
CA THR A 157 -1.91 -49.65 34.71
C THR A 157 -2.46 -48.25 34.43
N ALA A 158 -2.45 -47.36 35.42
CA ALA A 158 -2.87 -45.98 35.25
C ALA A 158 -1.99 -45.22 34.24
N LEU A 159 -0.67 -45.42 34.30
CA LEU A 159 0.28 -44.85 33.34
C LEU A 159 0.03 -45.35 31.91
N ASN A 160 -0.21 -46.65 31.73
CA ASN A 160 -0.51 -47.21 30.41
C ASN A 160 -1.80 -46.62 29.82
N ASN A 161 -2.85 -46.46 30.64
CA ASN A 161 -4.10 -45.84 30.22
C ASN A 161 -3.90 -44.36 29.84
N ALA A 162 -3.13 -43.61 30.64
CA ALA A 162 -2.80 -42.22 30.34
C ALA A 162 -1.99 -42.08 29.04
N LEU A 163 -1.03 -42.99 28.82
CA LEU A 163 -0.20 -43.01 27.62
C LEU A 163 -1.03 -43.27 26.35
N GLU A 164 -1.97 -44.22 26.38
CA GLU A 164 -2.85 -44.47 25.23
C GLU A 164 -3.78 -43.27 24.95
N GLY A 165 -4.21 -42.56 25.99
CA GLY A 165 -4.92 -41.29 25.86
C GLY A 165 -4.08 -40.22 25.15
N VAL A 166 -2.83 -40.02 25.60
CA VAL A 166 -1.89 -39.08 24.96
C VAL A 166 -1.65 -39.46 23.49
N LYS A 167 -1.47 -40.74 23.18
CA LYS A 167 -1.30 -41.22 21.79
C LYS A 167 -2.53 -40.88 20.93
N GLY A 168 -3.73 -41.06 21.46
CA GLY A 168 -4.97 -40.67 20.80
C GLY A 168 -5.08 -39.14 20.61
N ASP A 169 -4.69 -38.36 21.61
CA ASP A 169 -4.73 -36.90 21.53
C ASP A 169 -3.67 -36.34 20.58
N VAL A 170 -2.47 -36.92 20.53
CA VAL A 170 -1.44 -36.59 19.54
C VAL A 170 -1.93 -36.91 18.13
N ALA A 171 -2.56 -38.08 17.93
CA ALA A 171 -3.17 -38.42 16.65
C ALA A 171 -4.26 -37.41 16.24
N LYS A 172 -5.11 -36.96 17.17
CA LYS A 172 -6.13 -35.94 16.88
C LYS A 172 -5.55 -34.54 16.64
N LYS A 173 -4.52 -34.15 17.40
CA LYS A 173 -3.88 -32.83 17.29
C LYS A 173 -3.06 -32.70 16.01
N ALA A 174 -2.66 -33.82 15.42
CA ALA A 174 -2.08 -33.86 14.09
C ALA A 174 -3.10 -33.59 12.96
N ASP A 175 -4.43 -33.66 13.17
CA ASP A 175 -5.33 -34.03 12.08
C ASP A 175 -6.65 -33.24 11.86
N ALA A 176 -6.83 -32.01 12.34
CA ALA A 176 -8.02 -31.27 11.90
C ALA A 176 -7.87 -29.76 11.84
N SER A 177 -7.66 -29.10 12.98
CA SER A 177 -7.84 -27.65 13.04
C SER A 177 -6.71 -26.89 12.32
N ALA A 178 -5.45 -27.26 12.55
CA ALA A 178 -4.30 -26.61 11.93
C ALA A 178 -4.22 -26.92 10.42
N VAL A 179 -4.44 -28.18 10.04
CA VAL A 179 -4.47 -28.61 8.64
C VAL A 179 -5.65 -27.97 7.90
N SER A 180 -6.86 -27.99 8.47
CA SER A 180 -8.02 -27.30 7.88
C SER A 180 -7.81 -25.78 7.76
N SER A 181 -7.23 -25.14 8.78
CA SER A 181 -6.89 -23.71 8.71
C SER A 181 -5.89 -23.42 7.59
N LEU A 182 -4.88 -24.27 7.42
CA LEU A 182 -3.90 -24.14 6.35
C LEU A 182 -4.55 -24.38 4.97
N THR A 183 -5.35 -25.44 4.82
CA THR A 183 -6.09 -25.74 3.60
C THR A 183 -6.99 -24.55 3.21
N ASN A 184 -7.76 -24.01 4.15
CA ASN A 184 -8.63 -22.87 3.88
C ASN A 184 -7.84 -21.63 3.44
N ARG A 185 -6.71 -21.33 4.11
CA ARG A 185 -5.81 -20.22 3.73
C ARG A 185 -5.20 -20.43 2.34
N VAL A 186 -4.75 -21.64 2.03
CA VAL A 186 -4.18 -21.99 0.72
C VAL A 186 -5.24 -21.87 -0.37
N THR A 187 -6.42 -22.47 -0.17
CA THR A 187 -7.53 -22.35 -1.13
C THR A 187 -7.96 -20.91 -1.37
N GLN A 188 -8.02 -20.07 -0.33
CA GLN A 188 -8.33 -18.65 -0.52
C GLN A 188 -7.21 -17.93 -1.29
N THR A 189 -5.96 -18.19 -0.94
CA THR A 189 -4.79 -17.62 -1.64
C THR A 189 -4.80 -18.02 -3.12
N GLU A 190 -5.11 -19.28 -3.44
CA GLU A 190 -5.23 -19.77 -4.82
C GLU A 190 -6.35 -19.06 -5.60
N LYS A 191 -7.49 -18.79 -4.96
CA LYS A 191 -8.59 -18.02 -5.57
C LYS A 191 -8.16 -16.57 -5.83
N ASP A 192 -7.52 -15.94 -4.87
CA ASP A 192 -7.06 -14.55 -4.99
C ASP A 192 -6.00 -14.42 -6.09
N ILE A 193 -5.07 -15.39 -6.19
CA ILE A 193 -4.07 -15.46 -7.27
C ILE A 193 -4.74 -15.60 -8.64
N ARG A 194 -5.78 -16.44 -8.78
CA ARG A 194 -6.52 -16.57 -10.05
C ARG A 194 -7.21 -15.25 -10.44
N SER A 195 -7.87 -14.59 -9.49
CA SER A 195 -8.50 -13.29 -9.73
C SER A 195 -7.49 -12.21 -10.14
N GLN A 196 -6.30 -12.20 -9.53
CA GLN A 196 -5.20 -11.32 -9.94
C GLN A 196 -4.71 -11.65 -11.36
N ALA A 197 -4.61 -12.92 -11.74
CA ALA A 197 -4.23 -13.33 -13.10
C ALA A 197 -5.26 -12.89 -14.17
N ASP A 198 -6.56 -12.98 -13.85
CA ASP A 198 -7.64 -12.51 -14.72
C ASP A 198 -7.59 -10.98 -14.88
N SER A 199 -7.31 -10.27 -13.79
CA SER A 199 -7.11 -8.80 -13.78
C SER A 199 -5.90 -8.40 -14.62
N LEU A 200 -4.78 -9.12 -14.49
CA LEU A 200 -3.57 -8.88 -15.29
C LEU A 200 -3.80 -9.16 -16.77
N THR A 201 -4.57 -10.19 -17.11
CA THR A 201 -4.95 -10.52 -18.49
C THR A 201 -5.84 -9.43 -19.08
N SER A 202 -6.79 -8.93 -18.30
CA SER A 202 -7.67 -7.80 -18.69
C SER A 202 -6.84 -6.54 -18.91
N LEU A 203 -5.95 -6.20 -17.97
CA LEU A 203 -5.05 -5.05 -18.09
C LEU A 203 -4.13 -5.14 -19.31
N LYS A 204 -3.54 -6.32 -19.55
CA LYS A 204 -2.71 -6.59 -20.75
C LYS A 204 -3.52 -6.37 -22.04
N THR A 205 -4.78 -6.75 -22.05
CA THR A 205 -5.67 -6.57 -23.19
C THR A 205 -6.02 -5.09 -23.40
N SER A 206 -6.40 -4.37 -22.33
CA SER A 206 -6.65 -2.92 -22.40
C SER A 206 -5.41 -2.14 -22.82
N LEU A 207 -4.23 -2.51 -22.33
CA LEU A 207 -2.98 -1.85 -22.70
C LEU A 207 -2.60 -2.11 -24.17
N LYS A 208 -2.81 -3.32 -24.69
CA LYS A 208 -2.63 -3.60 -26.12
C LYS A 208 -3.54 -2.73 -26.98
N GLN A 209 -4.81 -2.62 -26.60
CA GLN A 209 -5.76 -1.74 -27.30
C GLN A 209 -5.29 -0.28 -27.24
N GLN A 210 -4.83 0.20 -26.09
CA GLN A 210 -4.32 1.57 -25.96
C GLN A 210 -3.03 1.80 -26.77
N ALA A 211 -2.13 0.81 -26.82
CA ALA A 211 -0.88 0.90 -27.58
C ALA A 211 -1.14 1.02 -29.09
N THR A 212 -2.17 0.35 -29.60
CA THR A 212 -2.56 0.44 -31.01
C THR A 212 -3.29 1.76 -31.35
N ARG A 213 -3.96 2.39 -30.36
CA ARG A 213 -4.76 3.60 -30.58
C ARG A 213 -4.03 4.90 -30.25
N GLY A 214 -3.25 4.97 -29.18
CA GLY A 214 -2.68 6.25 -28.72
C GLY A 214 -3.74 7.33 -28.50
N ALA A 215 -3.55 8.53 -29.09
CA ALA A 215 -4.55 9.60 -29.12
C ALA A 215 -5.54 9.49 -30.31
N ASN A 216 -5.40 8.44 -31.13
CA ASN A 216 -6.30 8.16 -32.24
C ASN A 216 -7.65 7.70 -31.69
N VAL A 217 -8.71 8.29 -32.20
CA VAL A 217 -10.08 7.87 -31.93
C VAL A 217 -10.30 6.50 -32.56
N LEU A 218 -9.59 6.10 -33.62
CA LEU A 218 -9.78 4.82 -34.30
C LEU A 218 -9.23 3.61 -33.53
N PRO A 219 -9.80 2.40 -33.68
CA PRO A 219 -9.31 1.16 -33.05
C PRO A 219 -7.92 0.70 -33.50
N ASP A 220 -7.62 0.80 -34.79
CA ASP A 220 -6.30 0.52 -35.37
C ASP A 220 -6.18 1.22 -36.73
N GLY A 221 -5.45 2.34 -36.74
CA GLY A 221 -5.15 3.09 -37.96
C GLY A 221 -3.94 2.60 -38.74
N SER A 222 -3.09 1.77 -38.12
CA SER A 222 -1.90 1.17 -38.75
C SER A 222 -2.22 -0.08 -39.56
N PHE A 223 -3.41 -0.65 -39.33
CA PHE A 223 -3.89 -1.89 -39.95
C PHE A 223 -3.07 -3.14 -39.61
N GLU A 224 -2.08 -3.06 -38.73
CA GLU A 224 -1.20 -4.18 -38.38
C GLU A 224 -1.90 -5.29 -37.59
N SER A 225 -3.03 -4.99 -36.94
CA SER A 225 -3.81 -6.00 -36.20
C SER A 225 -4.61 -6.96 -37.10
N TYR A 226 -4.72 -6.66 -38.40
CA TYR A 226 -5.47 -7.46 -39.36
C TYR A 226 -4.57 -8.40 -40.17
N ALA A 227 -5.13 -9.47 -40.72
CA ALA A 227 -4.43 -10.34 -41.67
C ALA A 227 -4.48 -9.76 -43.09
N VAL A 228 -3.45 -10.02 -43.90
CA VAL A 228 -3.49 -9.69 -45.33
C VAL A 228 -4.64 -10.44 -45.99
N GLY A 229 -5.48 -9.72 -46.74
CA GLY A 229 -6.69 -10.24 -47.35
C GLY A 229 -7.97 -10.01 -46.53
N ASP A 230 -7.87 -9.53 -45.28
CA ASP A 230 -9.05 -9.21 -44.48
C ASP A 230 -9.86 -8.10 -45.17
N VAL A 231 -11.17 -8.33 -45.31
CA VAL A 231 -12.11 -7.38 -45.90
C VAL A 231 -12.71 -6.53 -44.78
N LEU A 232 -12.31 -5.27 -44.68
CA LEU A 232 -12.87 -4.34 -43.70
C LEU A 232 -14.23 -3.78 -44.13
N SER A 233 -14.52 -3.74 -45.44
CA SER A 233 -15.81 -3.26 -45.95
C SER A 233 -16.07 -3.71 -47.40
N ASN A 234 -17.27 -4.26 -47.66
CA ASN A 234 -17.88 -4.49 -48.99
C ASN A 234 -16.96 -5.08 -50.08
N ALA A 235 -15.99 -5.94 -49.71
CA ALA A 235 -14.94 -6.49 -50.59
C ALA A 235 -14.09 -5.43 -51.34
N ARG A 236 -14.22 -4.15 -50.94
CA ARG A 236 -13.64 -2.98 -51.59
C ARG A 236 -12.52 -2.36 -50.78
N ALA A 237 -12.57 -2.49 -49.46
CA ALA A 237 -11.55 -2.08 -48.51
C ALA A 237 -10.90 -3.35 -47.94
N VAL A 238 -9.69 -3.66 -48.38
CA VAL A 238 -9.00 -4.93 -48.11
C VAL A 238 -7.60 -4.66 -47.60
N ILE A 239 -7.18 -5.38 -46.56
CA ILE A 239 -5.82 -5.29 -46.03
C ILE A 239 -4.84 -5.92 -47.03
N THR A 240 -3.77 -5.21 -47.36
CA THR A 240 -2.76 -5.64 -48.34
C THR A 240 -1.36 -5.51 -47.76
N SER A 241 -0.42 -6.25 -48.33
CA SER A 241 1.02 -6.09 -48.13
C SER A 241 1.73 -5.61 -49.41
N GLU A 242 0.99 -5.00 -50.34
CA GLU A 242 1.53 -4.48 -51.61
C GLU A 242 2.54 -3.34 -51.37
N ALA A 243 2.21 -2.45 -50.44
CA ALA A 243 3.10 -1.43 -49.91
C ALA A 243 2.61 -1.05 -48.51
N ALA A 244 3.52 -0.56 -47.68
CA ALA A 244 3.22 0.01 -46.37
C ALA A 244 4.03 1.29 -46.20
N HIS A 245 3.48 2.28 -45.49
CA HIS A 245 4.20 3.47 -45.05
C HIS A 245 4.97 3.14 -43.78
N SER A 246 4.31 2.49 -42.82
CA SER A 246 4.92 1.94 -41.62
C SER A 246 4.54 0.46 -41.46
N GLY A 247 5.32 -0.31 -40.71
CA GLY A 247 5.05 -1.74 -40.55
C GLY A 247 5.16 -2.54 -41.85
N THR A 248 4.17 -3.36 -42.14
CA THR A 248 4.15 -4.33 -43.25
C THR A 248 2.85 -4.38 -44.04
N LYS A 249 1.79 -3.69 -43.58
CA LYS A 249 0.46 -3.73 -44.18
C LYS A 249 -0.07 -2.32 -44.43
N SER A 250 -1.04 -2.22 -45.32
CA SER A 250 -1.86 -1.02 -45.50
C SER A 250 -3.27 -1.42 -45.93
N LEU A 251 -4.18 -0.46 -45.94
CA LEU A 251 -5.52 -0.64 -46.47
C LEU A 251 -5.53 -0.30 -47.96
N ARG A 252 -5.95 -1.25 -48.81
CA ARG A 252 -6.28 -0.98 -50.22
C ARG A 252 -7.77 -0.74 -50.36
N VAL A 253 -8.14 0.44 -50.86
CA VAL A 253 -9.52 0.75 -51.26
C VAL A 253 -9.62 0.79 -52.77
N THR A 254 -10.41 -0.11 -53.35
CA THR A 254 -10.53 -0.31 -54.81
C THR A 254 -11.94 -0.02 -55.31
N ARG A 255 -12.06 0.73 -56.40
CA ARG A 255 -13.31 0.98 -57.12
C ARG A 255 -13.77 -0.32 -57.79
N SER A 256 -14.97 -0.78 -57.45
CA SER A 256 -15.47 -2.08 -57.95
C SER A 256 -16.40 -1.98 -59.17
N THR A 257 -16.65 -0.77 -59.70
CA THR A 257 -17.53 -0.54 -60.85
C THR A 257 -16.96 0.57 -61.75
N GLU A 258 -17.14 0.42 -63.06
CA GLU A 258 -16.91 1.49 -64.04
C GLU A 258 -17.81 2.70 -63.72
N TYR A 259 -17.44 3.90 -64.17
CA TYR A 259 -18.35 5.04 -64.20
C TYR A 259 -19.67 4.67 -64.91
N ASN A 260 -20.80 5.04 -64.30
CA ASN A 260 -22.11 4.94 -64.94
C ASN A 260 -22.88 6.26 -64.77
N PRO A 261 -23.22 6.98 -65.86
CA PRO A 261 -23.93 8.26 -65.78
C PRO A 261 -25.34 8.16 -65.19
N ASN A 262 -25.94 6.96 -65.21
CA ASN A 262 -27.28 6.71 -64.71
C ASN A 262 -27.30 6.11 -63.29
N ALA A 263 -26.13 5.95 -62.67
CA ALA A 263 -26.02 5.41 -61.32
C ALA A 263 -25.51 6.48 -60.36
N THR A 264 -25.93 6.37 -59.10
CA THR A 264 -25.45 7.20 -57.99
C THR A 264 -24.48 6.41 -57.10
N ASP A 265 -23.94 5.30 -57.59
CA ASP A 265 -23.15 4.35 -56.81
C ASP A 265 -21.72 4.86 -56.54
N ASN A 266 -21.56 5.50 -55.39
CA ASN A 266 -20.23 5.76 -54.86
C ASN A 266 -19.60 4.47 -54.32
N ASN A 267 -18.27 4.44 -54.28
CA ASN A 267 -17.53 3.33 -53.69
C ASN A 267 -17.46 3.48 -52.17
N ASP A 268 -18.62 3.56 -51.51
CA ASP A 268 -18.69 3.84 -50.08
C ASP A 268 -18.24 2.64 -49.26
N THR A 269 -17.15 2.82 -48.55
CA THR A 269 -16.58 1.84 -47.63
C THR A 269 -16.59 2.41 -46.22
N HIS A 270 -17.45 1.87 -45.37
CA HIS A 270 -17.42 2.16 -43.94
C HIS A 270 -16.49 1.15 -43.28
N ILE A 271 -15.38 1.63 -42.73
CA ILE A 271 -14.42 0.82 -42.00
C ILE A 271 -14.53 1.12 -40.52
N PHE A 272 -14.25 0.09 -39.71
CA PHE A 272 -14.55 0.02 -38.28
C PHE A 272 -16.05 0.06 -37.96
N SER A 273 -16.44 -0.64 -36.89
CA SER A 273 -17.81 -0.59 -36.38
C SER A 273 -18.14 0.79 -35.81
N GLY A 274 -19.43 1.14 -35.71
CA GLY A 274 -19.88 2.43 -35.17
C GLY A 274 -19.25 2.78 -33.82
N MET A 275 -18.62 3.96 -33.77
CA MET A 275 -17.86 4.46 -32.63
C MET A 275 -18.59 5.61 -31.94
N GLN A 276 -18.44 5.71 -30.62
CA GLN A 276 -18.88 6.88 -29.87
C GLN A 276 -17.81 7.97 -29.93
N VAL A 277 -18.22 9.18 -30.28
CA VAL A 277 -17.34 10.35 -30.45
C VAL A 277 -18.07 11.60 -29.94
N ARG A 278 -17.35 12.69 -29.67
CA ARG A 278 -17.90 13.92 -29.09
C ARG A 278 -18.89 14.62 -30.05
N ASP A 279 -20.00 15.07 -29.48
CA ASP A 279 -20.98 15.97 -30.14
C ASP A 279 -20.34 17.34 -30.43
N ASN A 280 -20.75 17.99 -31.52
CA ASN A 280 -20.29 19.33 -31.89
C ASN A 280 -18.75 19.50 -31.77
N ALA A 281 -18.02 18.63 -32.45
CA ALA A 281 -16.58 18.44 -32.28
C ALA A 281 -15.82 18.64 -33.59
N VAL A 282 -14.56 19.05 -33.47
CA VAL A 282 -13.61 19.13 -34.58
C VAL A 282 -12.59 18.02 -34.44
N TYR A 283 -12.43 17.23 -35.49
CA TYR A 283 -11.45 16.17 -35.58
C TYR A 283 -10.34 16.55 -36.55
N TYR A 284 -9.09 16.31 -36.18
CA TYR A 284 -7.97 16.35 -37.10
C TYR A 284 -7.79 14.96 -37.69
N VAL A 285 -7.82 14.87 -39.01
CA VAL A 285 -7.61 13.63 -39.75
C VAL A 285 -6.30 13.73 -40.49
N GLU A 286 -5.50 12.68 -40.39
CA GLU A 286 -4.32 12.49 -41.21
C GLU A 286 -4.18 11.03 -41.64
N ALA A 287 -3.61 10.82 -42.81
CA ALA A 287 -3.24 9.49 -43.30
C ALA A 287 -2.08 9.61 -44.27
N TRP A 288 -1.36 8.52 -44.47
CA TRP A 288 -0.44 8.39 -45.60
C TRP A 288 -1.18 7.69 -46.73
N VAL A 289 -1.17 8.29 -47.92
CA VAL A 289 -1.88 7.77 -49.09
C VAL A 289 -0.92 7.64 -50.26
N LYS A 290 -1.04 6.54 -51.00
CA LYS A 290 -0.20 6.20 -52.14
C LYS A 290 -1.05 5.55 -53.24
N LEU A 291 -0.65 5.71 -54.49
CA LEU A 291 -1.27 4.96 -55.59
C LEU A 291 -0.65 3.56 -55.67
N PRO A 292 -1.47 2.52 -55.91
CA PRO A 292 -0.98 1.18 -56.21
C PRO A 292 0.07 1.13 -57.32
N ALA A 293 0.92 0.11 -57.29
CA ALA A 293 1.90 -0.10 -58.35
C ALA A 293 1.19 -0.28 -59.70
N GLY A 294 1.65 0.45 -60.73
CA GLY A 294 1.04 0.41 -62.06
C GLY A 294 -0.33 1.12 -62.18
N SER A 295 -0.72 1.94 -61.20
CA SER A 295 -1.95 2.73 -61.30
C SER A 295 -1.98 3.59 -62.57
N THR A 296 -3.09 3.51 -63.30
CA THR A 296 -3.39 4.33 -64.49
C THR A 296 -4.59 5.25 -64.28
N ALA A 297 -4.96 5.51 -63.02
CA ALA A 297 -6.11 6.34 -62.69
C ALA A 297 -5.92 7.77 -63.24
N ASP A 298 -7.00 8.37 -63.75
CA ASP A 298 -6.96 9.73 -64.27
C ASP A 298 -6.65 10.73 -63.13
N PRO A 299 -5.81 11.76 -63.35
CA PRO A 299 -5.44 12.73 -62.31
C PRO A 299 -6.63 13.44 -61.64
N THR A 300 -7.80 13.48 -62.30
CA THR A 300 -9.03 14.08 -61.77
C THR A 300 -9.82 13.15 -60.84
N VAL A 301 -9.50 11.85 -60.81
CA VAL A 301 -10.10 10.89 -59.87
C VAL A 301 -9.64 11.22 -58.46
N TYR A 302 -10.50 10.99 -57.48
CA TYR A 302 -10.22 11.26 -56.08
C TYR A 302 -10.94 10.29 -55.16
N MET A 303 -10.41 10.14 -53.95
CA MET A 303 -11.12 9.54 -52.83
C MET A 303 -11.52 10.60 -51.81
N VAL A 304 -12.55 10.31 -51.02
CA VAL A 304 -12.98 11.11 -49.87
C VAL A 304 -12.79 10.27 -48.61
N LEU A 305 -11.95 10.75 -47.70
CA LEU A 305 -11.68 10.14 -46.40
C LEU A 305 -12.31 10.98 -45.29
N GLY A 306 -13.20 10.41 -44.48
CA GLY A 306 -13.71 11.14 -43.33
C GLY A 306 -14.62 10.32 -42.43
N PHE A 307 -15.46 11.02 -41.66
CA PHE A 307 -16.40 10.38 -40.73
C PHE A 307 -17.84 10.50 -41.23
N SER A 308 -18.54 9.38 -41.30
CA SER A 308 -19.99 9.34 -41.41
C SER A 308 -20.59 9.38 -40.01
N PHE A 309 -21.19 10.51 -39.65
CA PHE A 309 -21.87 10.72 -38.37
C PHE A 309 -23.35 10.45 -38.50
N GLN A 310 -23.89 9.58 -37.65
CA GLN A 310 -25.32 9.36 -37.51
C GLN A 310 -25.80 9.90 -36.17
N ASP A 311 -26.84 10.74 -36.17
CA ASP A 311 -27.50 11.14 -34.93
C ASP A 311 -28.59 10.15 -34.50
N SER A 312 -29.12 10.38 -33.30
CA SER A 312 -30.19 9.58 -32.71
C SER A 312 -31.53 9.69 -33.48
N ALA A 313 -31.72 10.71 -34.31
CA ALA A 313 -32.85 10.86 -35.23
C ALA A 313 -32.62 10.16 -36.58
N ASN A 314 -31.53 9.40 -36.71
CA ASN A 314 -31.06 8.73 -37.93
C ASN A 314 -30.65 9.65 -39.09
N GLY A 315 -30.42 10.94 -38.81
CA GLY A 315 -29.85 11.87 -39.77
C GLY A 315 -28.34 11.67 -39.92
N TRP A 316 -27.85 11.83 -41.16
CA TRP A 316 -26.45 11.59 -41.52
C TRP A 316 -25.72 12.90 -41.89
N SER A 317 -24.43 12.97 -41.55
CA SER A 317 -23.48 13.98 -42.04
C SER A 317 -22.15 13.32 -42.36
N TRP A 318 -21.48 13.77 -43.42
CA TRP A 318 -20.19 13.21 -43.84
C TRP A 318 -19.20 14.30 -44.26
N PRO A 319 -18.53 14.96 -43.29
CA PRO A 319 -17.34 15.74 -43.61
C PRO A 319 -16.21 14.79 -44.00
N GLY A 320 -15.45 15.16 -45.03
CA GLY A 320 -14.32 14.36 -45.50
C GLY A 320 -13.29 15.19 -46.25
N LEU A 321 -12.06 14.68 -46.25
CA LEU A 321 -10.92 15.17 -47.01
C LEU A 321 -10.95 14.58 -48.41
N ASN A 322 -10.94 15.43 -49.43
CA ASN A 322 -10.75 15.00 -50.82
C ASN A 322 -9.27 14.79 -51.07
N VAL A 323 -8.90 13.62 -51.59
CA VAL A 323 -7.53 13.27 -51.95
C VAL A 323 -7.50 12.90 -53.42
N LYS A 324 -6.89 13.75 -54.25
CA LYS A 324 -6.89 13.57 -55.70
C LYS A 324 -5.70 12.72 -56.16
N VAL A 325 -5.90 11.94 -57.21
CA VAL A 325 -4.82 11.18 -57.86
C VAL A 325 -3.68 12.10 -58.28
N SER A 326 -3.97 13.32 -58.74
CA SER A 326 -2.96 14.34 -59.10
C SER A 326 -2.02 14.75 -57.94
N GLU A 327 -2.38 14.46 -56.69
CA GLU A 327 -1.62 14.83 -55.49
C GLU A 327 -0.78 13.63 -54.96
N LEU A 328 -0.91 12.46 -55.60
CA LEU A 328 -0.33 11.20 -55.15
C LEU A 328 0.71 10.66 -56.12
N SER A 329 1.49 9.70 -55.63
CA SER A 329 2.54 9.03 -56.39
C SER A 329 2.40 7.51 -56.27
N VAL A 330 2.87 6.80 -57.30
CA VAL A 330 3.08 5.34 -57.25
C VAL A 330 4.39 4.96 -56.55
N ASP A 331 5.31 5.91 -56.36
CA ASP A 331 6.65 5.68 -55.80
C ASP A 331 6.74 6.13 -54.34
N ASN A 332 6.08 7.23 -53.99
CA ASN A 332 6.15 7.82 -52.65
C ASN A 332 4.79 7.86 -51.96
N TRP A 333 4.80 7.73 -50.63
CA TRP A 333 3.64 8.00 -49.79
C TRP A 333 3.48 9.51 -49.60
N THR A 334 2.24 10.00 -49.73
CA THR A 334 1.89 11.40 -49.49
C THR A 334 1.06 11.51 -48.22
N LYS A 335 1.50 12.34 -47.27
CA LYS A 335 0.69 12.65 -46.09
C LYS A 335 -0.46 13.57 -46.49
N VAL A 336 -1.69 13.14 -46.24
CA VAL A 336 -2.90 13.93 -46.42
C VAL A 336 -3.46 14.28 -45.06
N SER A 337 -3.92 15.51 -44.85
CA SER A 337 -4.51 15.89 -43.57
C SER A 337 -5.50 17.04 -43.69
N GLY A 338 -6.37 17.18 -42.68
CA GLY A 338 -7.35 18.26 -42.61
C GLY A 338 -8.22 18.18 -41.36
N TYR A 339 -9.08 19.18 -41.18
CA TYR A 339 -10.04 19.23 -40.09
C TYR A 339 -11.43 18.81 -40.57
N LEU A 340 -12.08 17.94 -39.82
CA LEU A 340 -13.47 17.54 -40.03
C LEU A 340 -14.32 18.08 -38.90
N THR A 341 -15.32 18.89 -39.23
CA THR A 341 -16.24 19.45 -38.25
C THR A 341 -17.53 18.65 -38.22
N ASN A 342 -17.86 18.09 -37.05
CA ASN A 342 -19.18 17.59 -36.75
C ASN A 342 -20.01 18.71 -36.11
N ASN A 343 -21.11 19.11 -36.75
CA ASN A 343 -22.07 20.08 -36.19
C ASN A 343 -23.33 19.40 -35.61
N ARG A 344 -23.35 18.06 -35.52
CA ARG A 344 -24.49 17.32 -34.97
C ARG A 344 -24.35 17.12 -33.45
N THR A 345 -25.50 16.99 -32.80
CA THR A 345 -25.66 16.63 -31.39
C THR A 345 -26.43 15.32 -31.26
N ALA A 346 -26.39 14.69 -30.09
CA ALA A 346 -26.97 13.38 -29.81
C ALA A 346 -26.51 12.30 -30.82
N LEU A 347 -25.20 12.22 -31.05
CA LEU A 347 -24.62 11.21 -31.94
C LEU A 347 -24.95 9.80 -31.46
N LYS A 348 -25.41 8.97 -32.40
CA LYS A 348 -25.63 7.53 -32.19
C LYS A 348 -24.35 6.75 -32.48
N GLN A 349 -23.64 7.11 -33.55
CA GLN A 349 -22.39 6.50 -33.97
C GLN A 349 -21.64 7.37 -34.99
N ALA A 350 -20.33 7.19 -35.05
CA ALA A 350 -19.46 7.64 -36.13
C ALA A 350 -18.73 6.44 -36.75
N MET A 351 -18.57 6.45 -38.07
CA MET A 351 -17.80 5.43 -38.80
C MET A 351 -16.85 6.11 -39.75
N VAL A 352 -15.64 5.58 -39.90
CA VAL A 352 -14.75 6.06 -40.95
C VAL A 352 -15.35 5.64 -42.28
N ARG A 353 -15.58 6.60 -43.17
CA ARG A 353 -16.02 6.36 -44.53
C ARG A 353 -14.94 6.80 -45.49
N ILE A 354 -14.47 5.86 -46.30
CA ILE A 354 -13.63 6.11 -47.46
C ILE A 354 -14.49 5.87 -48.70
N SER A 355 -14.52 6.81 -49.62
CA SER A 355 -15.33 6.70 -50.83
C SER A 355 -14.58 7.12 -52.06
N ILE A 356 -14.70 6.36 -53.14
CA ILE A 356 -14.27 6.76 -54.49
C ILE A 356 -15.54 7.11 -55.27
N PRO A 357 -15.85 8.40 -55.50
CA PRO A 357 -17.14 8.82 -56.06
C PRO A 357 -17.35 8.40 -57.53
N ASN A 358 -18.61 8.23 -57.93
CA ASN A 358 -18.99 7.91 -59.31
C ASN A 358 -18.81 9.13 -60.22
N THR A 359 -17.60 9.32 -60.76
CA THR A 359 -17.25 10.46 -61.63
C THR A 359 -16.85 9.99 -63.03
N PRO A 360 -17.02 10.80 -64.10
CA PRO A 360 -16.84 10.34 -65.49
C PRO A 360 -15.49 9.69 -65.84
N LYS A 361 -14.44 10.00 -65.06
CA LYS A 361 -13.08 9.51 -65.28
C LYS A 361 -12.69 8.33 -64.39
N VAL A 362 -13.53 7.94 -63.43
CA VAL A 362 -13.29 6.75 -62.61
C VAL A 362 -13.44 5.49 -63.46
N ARG A 363 -12.57 4.52 -63.23
CA ARG A 363 -12.56 3.22 -63.91
C ARG A 363 -12.63 2.08 -62.90
N LEU A 364 -13.08 0.93 -63.37
CA LEU A 364 -12.99 -0.30 -62.59
C LEU A 364 -11.53 -0.56 -62.21
N GLY A 365 -11.24 -0.78 -60.93
CA GLY A 365 -9.90 -1.09 -60.43
C GLY A 365 -9.09 0.11 -59.96
N ASP A 366 -9.54 1.36 -60.20
CA ASP A 366 -8.93 2.55 -59.60
C ASP A 366 -8.86 2.39 -58.08
N ALA A 367 -7.69 2.61 -57.49
CA ALA A 367 -7.47 2.27 -56.10
C ALA A 367 -6.48 3.21 -55.40
N PHE A 368 -6.58 3.22 -54.07
CA PHE A 368 -5.73 3.98 -53.17
C PHE A 368 -5.23 3.04 -52.08
N LEU A 369 -3.94 3.15 -51.76
CA LEU A 369 -3.34 2.56 -50.58
C LEU A 369 -3.33 3.61 -49.48
N ILE A 370 -3.80 3.24 -48.29
CA ILE A 370 -3.95 4.13 -47.14
C ILE A 370 -3.29 3.45 -45.96
N ASP A 371 -2.44 4.17 -45.26
CA ASP A 371 -1.74 3.67 -44.09
C ASP A 371 -1.63 4.75 -43.01
N ASP A 372 -1.38 4.34 -41.77
CA ASP A 372 -1.26 5.20 -40.59
C ASP A 372 -2.41 6.22 -40.50
N LEU A 373 -3.66 5.75 -40.64
CA LEU A 373 -4.84 6.60 -40.54
C LEU A 373 -5.07 7.03 -39.10
N ILE A 374 -4.92 8.32 -38.83
CA ILE A 374 -5.13 8.91 -37.52
C ILE A 374 -6.27 9.91 -37.60
N ILE A 375 -7.21 9.77 -36.66
CA ILE A 375 -8.25 10.77 -36.42
C ILE A 375 -8.23 11.11 -34.94
N THR A 376 -8.03 12.38 -34.60
CA THR A 376 -7.94 12.84 -33.22
C THR A 376 -8.99 13.90 -32.95
N ASP A 377 -9.69 13.83 -31.81
CA ASP A 377 -10.51 14.95 -31.34
C ASP A 377 -9.60 16.11 -30.95
N VAL A 378 -9.69 17.21 -31.68
CA VAL A 378 -8.89 18.42 -31.48
C VAL A 378 -9.79 19.62 -31.18
N THR A 379 -11.03 19.40 -30.74
CA THR A 379 -12.04 20.47 -30.63
C THR A 379 -11.51 21.67 -29.84
N ASP A 380 -10.96 21.40 -28.66
CA ASP A 380 -10.49 22.46 -27.77
C ASP A 380 -9.17 23.06 -28.26
N ALA A 381 -8.28 22.24 -28.84
CA ALA A 381 -7.03 22.70 -29.44
C ALA A 381 -7.26 23.60 -30.66
N LYS A 382 -8.25 23.27 -31.50
CA LYS A 382 -8.61 24.06 -32.68
C LYS A 382 -9.24 25.39 -32.28
N ALA A 383 -10.10 25.41 -31.26
CA ALA A 383 -10.66 26.65 -30.73
C ALA A 383 -9.56 27.59 -30.20
N ALA A 384 -8.54 27.05 -29.53
CA ALA A 384 -7.39 27.82 -29.08
C ALA A 384 -6.55 28.37 -30.24
N LEU A 385 -6.32 27.57 -31.29
CA LEU A 385 -5.63 28.01 -32.51
C LEU A 385 -6.38 29.15 -33.21
N ASP A 386 -7.70 29.04 -33.36
CA ASP A 386 -8.51 30.08 -34.00
C ASP A 386 -8.48 31.41 -33.23
N ALA A 387 -8.49 31.35 -31.90
CA ALA A 387 -8.34 32.54 -31.06
C ALA A 387 -6.94 33.17 -31.21
N ALA A 388 -5.88 32.36 -31.33
CA ALA A 388 -4.53 32.85 -31.54
C ALA A 388 -4.37 33.53 -32.92
N ASP A 389 -4.92 32.93 -33.98
CA ASP A 389 -4.88 33.49 -35.33
C ASP A 389 -5.66 34.81 -35.42
N ALA A 390 -6.82 34.90 -34.77
CA ALA A 390 -7.60 36.14 -34.67
C ALA A 390 -6.80 37.24 -33.95
N ASN A 391 -6.12 36.91 -32.85
CA ASN A 391 -5.26 37.85 -32.13
C ASN A 391 -4.06 38.31 -32.98
N ALA A 392 -3.44 37.42 -33.75
CA ALA A 392 -2.35 37.77 -34.65
C ALA A 392 -2.79 38.73 -35.77
N GLN A 393 -3.98 38.52 -36.35
CA GLN A 393 -4.56 39.43 -37.35
C GLN A 393 -4.89 40.81 -36.76
N ALA A 394 -5.44 40.84 -35.54
CA ALA A 394 -5.70 42.10 -34.83
C ALA A 394 -4.40 42.86 -34.55
N LEU A 395 -3.34 42.16 -34.11
CA LEU A 395 -2.02 42.76 -33.87
C LEU A 395 -1.39 43.29 -35.17
N SER A 396 -1.50 42.56 -36.28
CA SER A 396 -1.03 43.00 -37.59
C SER A 396 -1.73 44.28 -38.05
N SER A 397 -3.06 44.34 -37.89
CA SER A 397 -3.87 45.52 -38.22
C SER A 397 -3.50 46.74 -37.34
N LEU A 398 -3.26 46.51 -36.05
CA LEU A 398 -2.80 47.56 -35.14
C LEU A 398 -1.40 48.07 -35.52
N SER A 399 -0.47 47.16 -35.83
CA SER A 399 0.88 47.52 -36.27
C SER A 399 0.88 48.38 -37.54
N ALA A 400 0.04 48.01 -38.52
CA ALA A 400 -0.15 48.80 -39.74
C ALA A 400 -0.69 50.21 -39.43
N SER A 401 -1.69 50.30 -38.55
CA SER A 401 -2.29 51.57 -38.12
C SER A 401 -1.28 52.46 -37.37
N VAL A 402 -0.52 51.89 -36.45
CA VAL A 402 0.54 52.59 -35.70
C VAL A 402 1.63 53.09 -36.64
N THR A 403 2.03 52.27 -37.62
CA THR A 403 3.00 52.67 -38.65
C THR A 403 2.49 53.84 -39.49
N GLN A 404 1.23 53.79 -39.94
CA GLN A 404 0.63 54.88 -40.69
C GLN A 404 0.50 56.17 -39.86
N ASN A 405 0.12 56.04 -38.59
CA ASN A 405 0.09 57.16 -37.65
C ASN A 405 1.49 57.78 -37.49
N GLY A 406 2.54 56.96 -37.38
CA GLY A 406 3.93 57.45 -37.35
C GLY A 406 4.32 58.27 -38.58
N LYS A 407 3.92 57.83 -39.79
CA LYS A 407 4.12 58.58 -41.03
C LYS A 407 3.35 59.91 -41.04
N ASN A 408 2.08 59.89 -40.63
CA ASN A 408 1.24 61.08 -40.56
C ASN A 408 1.82 62.11 -39.58
N ILE A 409 2.23 61.68 -38.39
CA ILE A 409 2.86 62.54 -37.37
C ILE A 409 4.15 63.17 -37.92
N THR A 410 4.98 62.40 -38.64
CA THR A 410 6.21 62.92 -39.26
C THR A 410 5.91 64.01 -40.32
N SER A 411 4.89 63.79 -41.16
CA SER A 411 4.45 64.78 -42.15
C SER A 411 3.90 66.05 -41.50
N GLN A 412 3.08 65.89 -40.46
CA GLN A 412 2.54 67.02 -39.68
C GLN A 412 3.68 67.80 -39.01
N GLY A 413 4.67 67.12 -38.42
CA GLY A 413 5.86 67.77 -37.85
C GLY A 413 6.66 68.57 -38.88
N SER A 414 6.80 68.06 -40.11
CA SER A 414 7.44 68.77 -41.21
C SER A 414 6.66 70.03 -41.63
N ALA A 415 5.33 69.92 -41.75
CA ALA A 415 4.46 71.05 -42.06
C ALA A 415 4.48 72.13 -40.97
N ILE A 416 4.49 71.74 -39.70
CA ILE A 416 4.63 72.66 -38.56
C ILE A 416 5.98 73.39 -38.62
N THR A 417 7.07 72.67 -38.88
CA THR A 417 8.42 73.27 -39.03
C THR A 417 8.47 74.29 -40.17
N LYS A 418 7.80 73.98 -41.29
CA LYS A 418 7.67 74.89 -42.43
C LYS A 418 6.86 76.14 -42.06
N LEU A 419 5.71 75.97 -41.40
CA LEU A 419 4.90 77.09 -40.90
C LEU A 419 5.68 77.96 -39.93
N GLN A 420 6.45 77.38 -38.99
CA GLN A 420 7.32 78.14 -38.09
C GLN A 420 8.35 78.98 -38.85
N SER A 421 8.94 78.41 -39.91
CA SER A 421 9.88 79.12 -40.79
C SER A 421 9.21 80.24 -41.57
N ASP A 422 8.04 79.99 -42.15
CA ASP A 422 7.27 80.95 -42.94
C ASP A 422 6.74 82.10 -42.05
N VAL A 423 6.28 81.82 -40.82
CA VAL A 423 5.89 82.83 -39.83
C VAL A 423 7.09 83.68 -39.40
N THR A 424 8.25 83.05 -39.17
CA THR A 424 9.49 83.78 -38.87
C THR A 424 9.89 84.71 -40.01
N GLN A 425 9.75 84.26 -41.27
CA GLN A 425 10.03 85.07 -42.45
C GLN A 425 9.01 86.21 -42.62
N LEU A 426 7.71 85.94 -42.45
CA LEU A 426 6.66 86.95 -42.48
C LEU A 426 6.91 88.04 -41.44
N GLY A 427 7.36 87.66 -40.23
CA GLY A 427 7.78 88.61 -39.21
C GLY A 427 8.88 89.56 -39.72
N LYS A 428 9.91 89.03 -40.38
CA LYS A 428 10.97 89.83 -41.00
C LYS A 428 10.46 90.71 -42.15
N ASP A 429 9.60 90.18 -43.01
CA ASP A 429 9.04 90.91 -44.16
C ASP A 429 8.12 92.06 -43.73
N ILE A 430 7.29 91.84 -42.70
CA ILE A 430 6.44 92.88 -42.10
C ILE A 430 7.31 93.96 -41.47
N SER A 431 8.31 93.59 -40.66
CA SER A 431 9.27 94.56 -40.12
C SER A 431 9.92 95.37 -41.25
N GLY A 432 10.44 94.70 -42.30
CA GLY A 432 11.10 95.38 -43.42
C GLY A 432 10.20 96.27 -44.28
N LYS A 433 8.90 95.95 -44.46
CA LYS A 433 7.94 96.79 -45.21
C LYS A 433 7.33 97.90 -44.36
N ALA A 434 7.14 97.65 -43.06
CA ALA A 434 6.78 98.68 -42.10
C ALA A 434 7.95 99.66 -41.91
N ASP A 435 9.18 99.19 -42.07
CA ASP A 435 10.39 100.00 -42.00
C ASP A 435 10.58 100.85 -43.28
N ALA A 436 10.44 102.16 -43.05
CA ALA A 436 10.91 103.27 -43.85
C ALA A 436 10.29 103.48 -45.24
N SER A 437 10.38 102.57 -46.21
CA SER A 437 10.22 102.97 -47.62
C SER A 437 8.82 103.50 -47.99
N ALA A 438 7.75 102.74 -47.67
CA ALA A 438 6.39 103.14 -48.00
C ALA A 438 5.89 104.32 -47.15
N LEU A 439 6.19 104.31 -45.84
CA LEU A 439 5.84 105.41 -44.94
C LEU A 439 6.60 106.69 -45.34
N THR A 440 7.91 106.60 -45.59
CA THR A 440 8.73 107.72 -46.08
C THR A 440 8.18 108.24 -47.39
N ASN A 441 7.86 107.37 -48.36
CA ASN A 441 7.29 107.79 -49.64
C ASN A 441 5.94 108.50 -49.48
N LEU A 442 5.07 108.00 -48.60
CA LEU A 442 3.77 108.63 -48.32
C LEU A 442 3.97 109.97 -47.61
N THR A 443 4.80 110.02 -46.56
CA THR A 443 5.18 111.25 -45.87
C THR A 443 5.72 112.28 -46.86
N THR A 444 6.65 111.91 -47.74
CA THR A 444 7.19 112.80 -48.78
C THR A 444 6.11 113.32 -49.73
N ARG A 445 5.22 112.45 -50.24
CA ARG A 445 4.12 112.86 -51.14
C ARG A 445 3.10 113.76 -50.46
N VAL A 446 2.76 113.47 -49.21
CA VAL A 446 1.85 114.28 -48.39
C VAL A 446 2.46 115.65 -48.17
N THR A 447 3.71 115.73 -47.68
CA THR A 447 4.42 117.00 -47.49
C THR A 447 4.49 117.82 -48.79
N ALA A 448 4.76 117.18 -49.92
CA ALA A 448 4.77 117.86 -51.23
C ALA A 448 3.37 118.37 -51.63
N THR A 449 2.32 117.58 -51.39
CA THR A 449 0.93 117.95 -51.70
C THR A 449 0.44 119.08 -50.81
N GLU A 450 0.74 119.03 -49.52
CA GLU A 450 0.44 120.08 -48.55
C GLU A 450 1.11 121.41 -48.92
N GLY A 451 2.38 121.37 -49.35
CA GLY A 451 3.08 122.54 -49.87
C GLY A 451 2.44 123.11 -51.15
N GLY A 452 2.02 122.24 -52.07
CA GLY A 452 1.29 122.63 -53.29
C GLY A 452 -0.08 123.25 -53.01
N LEU A 453 -0.87 122.64 -52.14
CA LEU A 453 -2.18 123.15 -51.71
C LEU A 453 -2.06 124.50 -51.00
N LYS A 454 -1.04 124.67 -50.15
CA LYS A 454 -0.75 125.97 -49.55
C LYS A 454 -0.47 127.04 -50.61
N SER A 455 0.37 126.72 -51.59
CA SER A 455 0.70 127.66 -52.68
C SER A 455 -0.53 128.03 -53.53
N GLN A 456 -1.42 127.07 -53.80
CA GLN A 456 -2.70 127.32 -54.47
C GLN A 456 -3.64 128.17 -53.61
N GLY A 457 -3.73 127.91 -52.30
CA GLY A 457 -4.50 128.72 -51.35
C GLY A 457 -4.03 130.18 -51.32
N ASP A 458 -2.71 130.39 -51.23
CA ASP A 458 -2.10 131.72 -51.28
C ASP A 458 -2.41 132.44 -52.63
N SER A 459 -2.44 131.69 -53.74
CA SER A 459 -2.84 132.20 -55.06
C SER A 459 -4.33 132.54 -55.16
N LEU A 460 -5.22 131.72 -54.59
CA LEU A 460 -6.67 131.96 -54.54
C LEU A 460 -7.03 133.18 -53.69
N THR A 461 -6.38 133.36 -52.54
CA THR A 461 -6.53 134.58 -51.73
C THR A 461 -6.09 135.81 -52.52
N SER A 462 -4.97 135.71 -53.24
CA SER A 462 -4.49 136.80 -54.11
C SER A 462 -5.50 137.13 -55.21
N LEU A 463 -6.03 136.11 -55.90
CA LEU A 463 -7.08 136.26 -56.91
C LEU A 463 -8.36 136.88 -56.33
N GLN A 464 -8.81 136.43 -55.15
CA GLN A 464 -9.99 136.98 -54.47
C GLN A 464 -9.80 138.48 -54.16
N ASN A 465 -8.62 138.87 -53.68
CA ASN A 465 -8.28 140.26 -53.42
C ASN A 465 -8.27 141.09 -54.72
N SER A 466 -7.69 140.55 -55.80
CA SER A 466 -7.74 141.19 -57.12
C SER A 466 -9.16 141.32 -57.67
N LEU A 467 -10.01 140.30 -57.52
CA LEU A 467 -11.40 140.32 -57.96
C LEU A 467 -12.23 141.35 -57.16
N ASN A 468 -12.09 141.38 -55.84
CA ASN A 468 -12.73 142.39 -54.98
C ASN A 468 -12.34 143.81 -55.41
N THR A 469 -11.06 144.01 -55.76
CA THR A 469 -10.55 145.27 -56.29
C THR A 469 -11.19 145.61 -57.64
N THR A 470 -11.25 144.66 -58.57
CA THR A 470 -11.90 144.83 -59.87
C THR A 470 -13.39 145.15 -59.73
N ASN A 471 -14.14 144.41 -58.90
CA ASN A 471 -15.56 144.67 -58.65
C ASN A 471 -15.77 146.08 -58.08
N SER A 472 -14.93 146.50 -57.14
CA SER A 472 -14.97 147.86 -56.58
C SER A 472 -14.71 148.92 -57.66
N ASN A 473 -13.76 148.68 -58.57
CA ASN A 473 -13.46 149.59 -59.68
C ASN A 473 -14.59 149.64 -60.73
N VAL A 474 -15.22 148.50 -61.04
CA VAL A 474 -16.37 148.42 -61.95
C VAL A 474 -17.57 149.16 -61.36
N ALA A 475 -17.88 148.98 -60.06
CA ALA A 475 -18.94 149.71 -59.38
C ALA A 475 -18.70 151.22 -59.45
N LYS A 476 -17.49 151.69 -59.12
CA LYS A 476 -17.10 153.10 -59.26
C LYS A 476 -17.28 153.63 -60.69
N LYS A 477 -16.92 152.83 -61.72
CA LYS A 477 -17.07 153.22 -63.13
C LYS A 477 -18.54 153.23 -63.58
N ALA A 478 -19.36 152.30 -63.09
CA ALA A 478 -20.79 152.26 -63.36
C ALA A 478 -21.49 153.50 -62.74
N ASP A 479 -21.17 153.84 -61.50
CA ASP A 479 -21.64 155.06 -60.84
C ASP A 479 -21.20 156.32 -61.61
N ALA A 480 -19.95 156.37 -62.07
CA ALA A 480 -19.44 157.47 -62.89
C ALA A 480 -20.16 157.58 -64.25
N THR A 481 -20.48 156.45 -64.88
CA THR A 481 -21.23 156.43 -66.16
C THR A 481 -22.67 156.89 -65.94
N ALA A 482 -23.32 156.43 -64.86
CA ALA A 482 -24.66 156.88 -64.48
C ALA A 482 -24.70 158.38 -64.18
N LEU A 483 -23.67 158.90 -63.49
CA LEU A 483 -23.51 160.33 -63.25
C LEU A 483 -23.32 161.11 -64.56
N GLN A 484 -22.48 160.61 -65.48
CA GLN A 484 -22.27 161.23 -66.79
C GLN A 484 -23.55 161.24 -67.63
N SER A 485 -24.33 160.16 -67.64
CA SER A 485 -25.63 160.10 -68.31
C SER A 485 -26.62 161.09 -67.70
N LEU A 486 -26.71 161.17 -66.37
CA LEU A 486 -27.55 162.14 -65.68
C LEU A 486 -27.11 163.58 -65.98
N GLN A 487 -25.81 163.84 -65.96
CA GLN A 487 -25.23 165.14 -66.27
C GLN A 487 -25.58 165.57 -67.70
N ASN A 488 -25.46 164.67 -68.69
CA ASN A 488 -25.87 164.92 -70.07
C ASN A 488 -27.39 165.19 -70.19
N THR A 489 -28.23 164.46 -69.45
CA THR A 489 -29.68 164.69 -69.43
C THR A 489 -30.05 166.03 -68.77
N VAL A 490 -29.40 166.39 -67.66
CA VAL A 490 -29.60 167.68 -66.98
C VAL A 490 -29.15 168.85 -67.88
N GLU A 491 -28.03 168.71 -68.59
CA GLU A 491 -27.56 169.70 -69.58
C GLU A 491 -28.55 169.87 -70.76
N GLN A 492 -29.23 168.80 -71.19
CA GLN A 492 -30.28 168.89 -72.20
C GLN A 492 -31.54 169.59 -71.69
N HIS A 493 -31.98 169.31 -70.46
CA HIS A 493 -33.18 169.93 -69.89
C HIS A 493 -32.98 171.38 -69.45
N GLY A 494 -31.75 171.82 -69.14
CA GLY A 494 -31.44 173.21 -68.81
C GLY A 494 -31.50 174.20 -69.99
N ARG A 495 -31.88 173.74 -71.19
CA ARG A 495 -31.99 174.54 -72.42
C ARG A 495 -33.42 174.63 -72.96
N ILE A 496 -34.41 174.98 -72.13
CA ILE A 496 -35.71 175.52 -72.59
C ILE A 496 -36.18 176.60 -71.62
#